data_AF-A0A6A5GFW9-F1
#
_entry.id   AF-A0A6A5GFW9-F1
#
_cell.length_a   1.000
_cell.length_b   1.000
_cell.length_c   1.000
_cell.angle_alpha   90.00
_cell.angle_beta   90.00
_cell.angle_gamma   90.00
#
_symmetry.space_group_name_H-M   'P 1'
#
loop_
_entity.id
_entity.type
_entity.pdbx_description
1 polymer ?
#
loop_
_entity_poly.entity_id
_entity_poly.type
_entity_poly.pdbx_seq_one_letter_code
_entity_poly.pdbx_strand_id
1 'polypeptide(L)'
;MEHLNRSTLFLVFRLVPILSIPLYLFAWLLVTRNKSKVVQAVRKHFLRQMLINFISVVLLCVVVCPILIPPIPGYYMTGLLASFDANYDTNVAIPLVLMTHVVLMVALAIMQLFKHQLVTISDLRHTRKFELPVKIIRWLYKICYLVMILVATTILPALTIEFELEGFRKGAYEYFQNPVCLCPDMFIADPRHWKILVPYCWSITFGALCSITGLSSVITCLVIIYDSRKMVSRETLIMQRNFTLSLLYQALVCIVFIVMPLASVSTLFYTDIHIEEHGLYYLLLISSQGAVNNMMHIVPGLWRKLRKKGTADQSRQSWKNSSMWSTSVSNVASTAC
;
A
#
# COMPACT_ATOMS: atom_id res chain seq x y z
N MET A 1 18.30 -24.37 -7.20
CA MET A 1 16.87 -24.26 -6.81
C MET A 1 16.49 -25.17 -5.63
N GLU A 2 17.01 -26.40 -5.50
CA GLU A 2 16.65 -27.28 -4.36
C GLU A 2 16.90 -26.68 -2.97
N HIS A 3 17.94 -25.85 -2.83
CA HIS A 3 18.24 -25.18 -1.56
C HIS A 3 17.17 -24.15 -1.14
N LEU A 4 16.50 -23.50 -2.12
CA LEU A 4 15.41 -22.54 -1.88
C LEU A 4 14.13 -23.24 -1.40
N ASN A 5 13.83 -24.44 -1.90
CA ASN A 5 12.69 -25.23 -1.42
C ASN A 5 12.85 -25.69 0.04
N ARG A 6 14.09 -25.72 0.56
CA ARG A 6 14.38 -25.98 1.97
C ARG A 6 14.41 -24.70 2.83
N SER A 7 14.37 -23.52 2.22
CA SER A 7 14.36 -22.26 2.95
C SER A 7 13.00 -21.99 3.57
N THR A 8 12.97 -21.86 4.90
CA THR A 8 11.78 -21.47 5.65
C THR A 8 11.24 -20.12 5.16
N LEU A 9 12.11 -19.17 4.81
CA LEU A 9 11.70 -17.84 4.32
C LEU A 9 10.92 -17.93 3.01
N PHE A 10 11.39 -18.76 2.07
CA PHE A 10 10.74 -18.96 0.78
C PHE A 10 9.36 -19.64 0.94
N LEU A 11 9.26 -20.61 1.85
CA LEU A 11 7.99 -21.25 2.19
C LEU A 11 7.01 -20.25 2.82
N VAL A 12 7.47 -19.42 3.76
CA VAL A 12 6.65 -18.36 4.36
C VAL A 12 6.18 -17.40 3.27
N PHE A 13 7.05 -16.96 2.37
CA PHE A 13 6.71 -16.07 1.25
C PHE A 13 5.56 -16.63 0.39
N ARG A 14 5.62 -17.91 0.02
CA ARG A 14 4.56 -18.58 -0.74
C ARG A 14 3.24 -18.70 0.04
N LEU A 15 3.30 -18.84 1.36
CA LEU A 15 2.13 -18.96 2.24
C LEU A 15 1.54 -17.62 2.67
N VAL A 16 2.20 -16.48 2.39
CA VAL A 16 1.71 -15.13 2.75
C VAL A 16 0.24 -14.90 2.36
N PRO A 17 -0.25 -15.25 1.15
CA PRO A 17 -1.65 -15.05 0.80
C PRO A 17 -2.58 -15.77 1.78
N ILE A 18 -2.31 -17.04 2.10
CA ILE A 18 -3.11 -17.86 3.01
C ILE A 18 -3.08 -17.28 4.43
N LEU A 19 -1.88 -16.93 4.92
CA LEU A 19 -1.69 -16.32 6.23
C LEU A 19 -2.39 -14.96 6.36
N SER A 20 -2.53 -14.23 5.23
CA SER A 20 -3.18 -12.92 5.21
C SER A 20 -4.71 -12.97 5.15
N ILE A 21 -5.33 -14.08 4.70
CA ILE A 21 -6.79 -14.23 4.56
C ILE A 21 -7.56 -13.81 5.83
N PRO A 22 -7.21 -14.29 7.04
CA PRO A 22 -7.94 -13.91 8.25
C PRO A 22 -7.92 -12.39 8.50
N LEU A 23 -6.79 -11.73 8.22
CA LEU A 23 -6.63 -10.29 8.39
C LEU A 23 -7.50 -9.51 7.39
N TYR A 24 -7.49 -9.91 6.11
CA TYR A 24 -8.33 -9.28 5.10
C TYR A 24 -9.83 -9.50 5.37
N LEU A 25 -10.25 -10.72 5.72
CA LEU A 25 -11.65 -11.01 6.06
C LEU A 25 -12.11 -10.24 7.30
N PHE A 26 -11.28 -10.17 8.34
CA PHE A 26 -11.62 -9.45 9.57
C PHE A 26 -11.73 -7.94 9.34
N ALA A 27 -10.79 -7.35 8.61
CA ALA A 27 -10.86 -5.95 8.22
C ALA A 27 -12.09 -5.67 7.34
N TRP A 28 -12.43 -6.56 6.42
CA TRP A 28 -13.60 -6.43 5.55
C TRP A 28 -14.89 -6.41 6.39
N LEU A 29 -15.02 -7.34 7.33
CA LEU A 29 -16.16 -7.40 8.25
C LEU A 29 -16.28 -6.14 9.11
N LEU A 30 -15.15 -5.61 9.61
CA LEU A 30 -15.16 -4.39 10.43
C LEU A 30 -15.52 -3.14 9.63
N VAL A 31 -14.99 -3.00 8.41
CA VAL A 31 -15.30 -1.87 7.52
C VAL A 31 -16.77 -1.91 7.10
N THR A 32 -17.30 -3.09 6.75
CA THR A 32 -18.69 -3.25 6.31
C THR A 32 -19.71 -3.03 7.44
N ARG A 33 -19.39 -3.40 8.68
CA ARG A 33 -20.25 -3.20 9.86
C ARG A 33 -20.13 -1.80 10.47
N ASN A 34 -19.19 -0.96 10.02
CA ASN A 34 -18.99 0.35 10.59
C ASN A 34 -20.08 1.34 10.12
N LYS A 35 -20.91 1.81 11.06
CA LYS A 35 -21.98 2.78 10.80
C LYS A 35 -21.53 4.24 10.87
N SER A 36 -20.23 4.51 11.06
CA SER A 36 -19.74 5.89 11.09
C SER A 36 -19.90 6.56 9.73
N LYS A 37 -20.51 7.75 9.70
CA LYS A 37 -20.71 8.56 8.48
C LYS A 37 -19.43 8.75 7.66
N VAL A 38 -18.29 8.90 8.34
CA VAL A 38 -16.96 9.01 7.70
C VAL A 38 -16.57 7.74 6.98
N VAL A 39 -16.68 6.60 7.66
CA VAL A 39 -16.28 5.31 7.08
C VAL A 39 -17.21 4.94 5.95
N GLN A 40 -18.50 5.30 6.02
CA GLN A 40 -19.45 5.08 4.93
C GLN A 40 -19.08 5.85 3.66
N ALA A 41 -18.62 7.09 3.76
CA ALA A 41 -18.20 7.89 2.61
C ALA A 41 -17.01 7.27 1.85
N VAL A 42 -16.05 6.70 2.56
CA VAL A 42 -14.84 6.07 1.97
C VAL A 42 -14.90 4.54 1.86
N ARG A 43 -16.01 3.91 2.28
CA ARG A 43 -16.14 2.44 2.37
C ARG A 43 -15.82 1.74 1.05
N LYS A 44 -16.39 2.23 -0.05
CA LYS A 44 -16.18 1.63 -1.38
C LYS A 44 -14.70 1.65 -1.78
N HIS A 45 -14.01 2.75 -1.48
CA HIS A 45 -12.58 2.90 -1.78
C HIS A 45 -11.71 1.97 -0.93
N PHE A 46 -12.01 1.84 0.38
CA PHE A 46 -11.30 0.89 1.24
C PHE A 46 -11.49 -0.57 0.78
N LEU A 47 -12.73 -0.98 0.49
CA LEU A 47 -12.99 -2.36 0.04
C LEU A 47 -12.32 -2.66 -1.31
N ARG A 48 -12.34 -1.69 -2.24
CA ARG A 48 -11.64 -1.81 -3.52
C ARG A 48 -10.13 -1.95 -3.32
N GLN A 49 -9.54 -1.12 -2.45
CA GLN A 49 -8.11 -1.20 -2.14
C GLN A 49 -7.74 -2.55 -1.51
N MET A 50 -8.54 -3.05 -0.58
CA MET A 50 -8.34 -4.37 0.04
C MET A 50 -8.35 -5.49 -1.02
N LEU A 51 -9.32 -5.45 -1.94
CA LEU A 51 -9.40 -6.44 -3.00
C LEU A 51 -8.16 -6.39 -3.92
N ILE A 52 -7.78 -5.19 -4.39
CA ILE A 52 -6.63 -5.00 -5.26
C ILE A 52 -5.34 -5.47 -4.56
N ASN A 53 -5.15 -5.10 -3.30
CA ASN A 53 -3.97 -5.51 -2.54
C ASN A 53 -3.92 -7.03 -2.35
N PHE A 54 -5.04 -7.68 -2.06
CA PHE A 54 -5.06 -9.14 -1.92
C PHE A 54 -4.74 -9.86 -3.23
N ILE A 55 -5.33 -9.42 -4.35
CA ILE A 55 -5.01 -9.94 -5.68
C ILE A 55 -3.52 -9.75 -5.98
N SER A 56 -2.96 -8.60 -5.63
CA SER A 56 -1.54 -8.28 -5.83
C SER A 56 -0.62 -9.24 -5.05
N VAL A 57 -0.99 -9.58 -3.81
CA VAL A 57 -0.25 -10.53 -2.98
C VAL A 57 -0.29 -11.94 -3.56
N VAL A 58 -1.47 -12.40 -4.01
CA VAL A 58 -1.61 -13.71 -4.67
C VAL A 58 -0.75 -13.77 -5.93
N LEU A 59 -0.79 -12.73 -6.74
CA LEU A 59 -0.03 -12.67 -7.98
C LEU A 59 1.48 -12.67 -7.72
N LEU A 60 1.95 -11.89 -6.75
CA LEU A 60 3.36 -11.81 -6.38
C LEU A 60 3.88 -13.14 -5.80
N CYS A 61 3.18 -13.70 -4.81
CA CYS A 61 3.67 -14.84 -4.02
C CYS A 61 3.42 -16.21 -4.67
N VAL A 62 2.36 -16.33 -5.49
CA VAL A 62 1.91 -17.63 -6.05
C VAL A 62 2.09 -17.67 -7.57
N VAL A 63 1.64 -16.63 -8.29
CA VAL A 63 1.64 -16.65 -9.76
C VAL A 63 3.04 -16.43 -10.32
N VAL A 64 3.71 -15.36 -9.89
CA VAL A 64 5.06 -15.00 -10.37
C VAL A 64 6.14 -15.67 -9.52
N CYS A 65 6.11 -15.47 -8.21
CA CYS A 65 7.11 -15.94 -7.25
C CYS A 65 8.56 -15.68 -7.74
N PRO A 66 8.97 -14.40 -7.87
CA PRO A 66 10.26 -14.06 -8.44
C PRO A 66 11.38 -14.27 -7.41
N ILE A 67 12.52 -14.78 -7.85
CA ILE A 67 13.74 -14.90 -7.04
C ILE A 67 14.79 -13.98 -7.65
N LEU A 68 15.18 -12.93 -6.92
CA LEU A 68 16.12 -11.91 -7.41
C LEU A 68 17.56 -12.40 -7.29
N ILE A 69 18.42 -12.04 -8.24
CA ILE A 69 19.84 -12.43 -8.24
C ILE A 69 20.75 -11.20 -8.24
N PRO A 70 20.73 -10.37 -7.17
CA PRO A 70 21.69 -9.28 -7.07
C PRO A 70 23.13 -9.83 -7.07
N PRO A 71 24.08 -9.13 -7.71
CA PRO A 71 23.97 -7.78 -8.27
C PRO A 71 23.43 -7.73 -9.71
N ILE A 72 23.24 -8.88 -10.37
CA ILE A 72 22.67 -8.92 -11.71
C ILE A 72 21.20 -8.49 -11.62
N PRO A 73 20.76 -7.42 -12.31
CA PRO A 73 19.37 -7.00 -12.32
C PRO A 73 18.56 -8.04 -13.08
N GLY A 74 18.08 -9.07 -12.39
CA GLY A 74 17.43 -10.21 -13.00
C GLY A 74 16.76 -11.11 -11.99
N TYR A 75 15.91 -11.99 -12.48
CA TYR A 75 15.12 -12.90 -11.64
C TYR A 75 14.90 -14.26 -12.30
N TYR A 76 14.73 -15.28 -11.45
CA TYR A 76 14.10 -16.53 -11.83
C TYR A 76 12.60 -16.48 -11.51
N MET A 77 11.81 -17.01 -12.42
CA MET A 77 10.38 -17.23 -12.20
C MET A 77 10.20 -18.62 -11.58
N THR A 78 9.56 -18.71 -10.42
CA THR A 78 9.34 -20.01 -9.73
C THR A 78 7.90 -20.27 -9.33
N GLY A 79 6.98 -19.39 -9.73
CA GLY A 79 5.55 -19.51 -9.43
C GLY A 79 4.79 -20.39 -10.41
N LEU A 80 3.45 -20.25 -10.40
CA LEU A 80 2.55 -20.90 -11.34
C LEU A 80 2.95 -20.66 -12.80
N LEU A 81 3.40 -19.45 -13.14
CA LEU A 81 3.82 -19.12 -14.50
C LEU A 81 5.02 -19.95 -14.99
N ALA A 82 5.91 -20.39 -14.08
CA ALA A 82 7.02 -21.28 -14.43
C ALA A 82 6.55 -22.68 -14.84
N SER A 83 5.42 -23.14 -14.31
CA SER A 83 4.83 -24.43 -14.70
C SER A 83 4.19 -24.40 -16.09
N PHE A 84 3.79 -23.21 -16.55
CA PHE A 84 3.32 -23.01 -17.91
C PHE A 84 4.47 -22.83 -18.90
N ASP A 85 5.57 -22.19 -18.45
CA ASP A 85 6.79 -22.03 -19.25
C ASP A 85 7.37 -23.36 -19.73
N ALA A 86 7.44 -24.34 -18.83
CA ALA A 86 7.87 -25.70 -19.16
C ALA A 86 7.00 -26.41 -20.23
N ASN A 87 5.80 -25.88 -20.54
CA ASN A 87 4.86 -26.49 -21.48
C ASN A 87 4.56 -25.61 -22.73
N TYR A 88 4.84 -24.30 -22.71
CA TYR A 88 4.30 -23.36 -23.70
C TYR A 88 5.25 -22.23 -24.17
N ASP A 89 6.58 -22.35 -23.99
CA ASP A 89 7.56 -21.31 -24.40
C ASP A 89 7.09 -19.90 -23.96
N THR A 90 6.92 -19.72 -22.66
CA THR A 90 6.27 -18.53 -22.12
C THR A 90 7.28 -17.41 -21.99
N ASN A 91 6.99 -16.25 -22.58
CA ASN A 91 7.91 -15.12 -22.57
C ASN A 91 8.42 -14.75 -21.17
N VAL A 92 9.73 -14.89 -20.99
CA VAL A 92 10.47 -14.71 -19.72
C VAL A 92 10.37 -13.27 -19.17
N ALA A 93 9.97 -12.31 -20.01
CA ALA A 93 9.72 -10.90 -19.63
C ALA A 93 8.29 -10.63 -19.12
N ILE A 94 7.32 -11.54 -19.32
CA ILE A 94 5.93 -11.38 -18.83
C ILE A 94 5.87 -11.05 -17.34
N PRO A 95 6.61 -11.74 -16.46
CA PRO A 95 6.54 -11.47 -15.03
C PRO A 95 6.95 -10.04 -14.68
N LEU A 96 7.96 -9.47 -15.34
CA LEU A 96 8.34 -8.07 -15.16
C LEU A 96 7.17 -7.14 -15.45
N VAL A 97 6.54 -7.29 -16.63
CA VAL A 97 5.43 -6.45 -17.05
C VAL A 97 4.24 -6.59 -16.10
N LEU A 98 3.89 -7.82 -15.75
CA LEU A 98 2.77 -8.13 -14.86
C LEU A 98 2.99 -7.51 -13.47
N MET A 99 4.20 -7.66 -12.92
CA MET A 99 4.61 -7.10 -11.64
C MET A 99 4.54 -5.58 -11.63
N THR A 100 5.06 -4.91 -12.67
CA THR A 100 4.96 -3.45 -12.80
C THR A 100 3.51 -3.00 -12.80
N HIS A 101 2.64 -3.64 -13.59
CA HIS A 101 1.21 -3.29 -13.64
C HIS A 101 0.50 -3.49 -12.30
N VAL A 102 0.85 -4.54 -11.56
CA VAL A 102 0.30 -4.81 -10.23
C VAL A 102 0.71 -3.72 -9.24
N VAL A 103 1.99 -3.31 -9.25
CA VAL A 103 2.46 -2.19 -8.42
C VAL A 103 1.74 -0.89 -8.78
N LEU A 104 1.54 -0.62 -10.07
CA LEU A 104 0.78 0.56 -10.53
C LEU A 104 -0.68 0.51 -10.07
N MET A 105 -1.32 -0.67 -10.08
CA MET A 105 -2.69 -0.85 -9.59
C MET A 105 -2.81 -0.60 -8.08
N VAL A 106 -1.83 -1.07 -7.29
CA VAL A 106 -1.74 -0.78 -5.85
C VAL A 106 -1.54 0.72 -5.63
N ALA A 107 -0.62 1.34 -6.36
CA ALA A 107 -0.36 2.78 -6.27
C ALA A 107 -1.58 3.61 -6.65
N LEU A 108 -2.32 3.23 -7.71
CA LEU A 108 -3.58 3.86 -8.12
C LEU A 108 -4.61 3.81 -6.98
N ALA A 109 -4.78 2.65 -6.34
CA ALA A 109 -5.72 2.48 -5.24
C ALA A 109 -5.38 3.38 -4.04
N ILE A 110 -4.09 3.45 -3.67
CA ILE A 110 -3.59 4.31 -2.59
C ILE A 110 -3.79 5.80 -2.95
N MET A 111 -3.40 6.21 -4.16
CA MET A 111 -3.56 7.60 -4.60
C MET A 111 -5.02 8.04 -4.68
N GLN A 112 -5.92 7.18 -5.17
CA GLN A 112 -7.35 7.46 -5.19
C GLN A 112 -7.90 7.66 -3.78
N LEU A 113 -7.45 6.85 -2.82
CA LEU A 113 -7.84 6.99 -1.43
C LEU A 113 -7.34 8.34 -0.88
N PHE A 114 -6.06 8.66 -1.01
CA PHE A 114 -5.51 9.93 -0.52
C PHE A 114 -6.18 11.15 -1.14
N LYS A 115 -6.39 11.13 -2.46
CA LYS A 115 -7.10 12.20 -3.17
C LYS A 115 -8.51 12.38 -2.60
N HIS A 116 -9.26 11.29 -2.45
CA HIS A 116 -10.63 11.36 -1.93
C HIS A 116 -10.64 11.86 -0.48
N GLN A 117 -9.71 11.40 0.35
CA GLN A 117 -9.59 11.83 1.73
C GLN A 117 -9.26 13.32 1.85
N LEU A 118 -8.34 13.83 1.04
CA LEU A 118 -8.00 15.25 0.96
C LEU A 118 -9.21 16.11 0.54
N VAL A 119 -9.94 15.67 -0.49
CA VAL A 119 -11.14 16.37 -0.99
C VAL A 119 -12.21 16.44 0.09
N THR A 120 -12.51 15.32 0.76
CA THR A 120 -13.53 15.28 1.82
C THR A 120 -13.18 16.18 3.00
N ILE A 121 -11.91 16.25 3.43
CA ILE A 121 -11.50 17.18 4.50
C ILE A 121 -11.62 18.64 4.04
N SER A 122 -11.21 18.92 2.80
CA SER A 122 -11.28 20.26 2.23
C SER A 122 -12.71 20.78 2.10
N ASP A 123 -13.62 19.92 1.63
CA ASP A 123 -15.02 20.31 1.36
C ASP A 123 -15.79 20.53 2.67
N LEU A 124 -15.52 19.75 3.72
CA LEU A 124 -16.09 19.94 5.05
C LEU A 124 -15.73 21.30 5.70
N ARG A 125 -14.75 22.02 5.14
CA ARG A 125 -14.09 23.11 5.86
C ARG A 125 -13.81 24.35 5.02
N HIS A 126 -14.58 24.56 3.96
CA HIS A 126 -14.40 25.62 2.96
C HIS A 126 -13.90 26.94 3.56
N THR A 127 -12.57 27.12 3.55
CA THR A 127 -11.85 28.26 4.09
C THR A 127 -10.98 28.75 2.96
N ARG A 128 -11.26 29.95 2.45
CA ARG A 128 -10.58 30.54 1.27
C ARG A 128 -9.05 30.44 1.31
N LYS A 129 -8.46 30.46 2.51
CA LYS A 129 -7.02 30.32 2.76
C LYS A 129 -6.41 29.01 2.23
N PHE A 130 -7.16 27.91 2.18
CA PHE A 130 -6.65 26.58 1.78
C PHE A 130 -7.08 26.14 0.37
N GLU A 131 -7.76 27.00 -0.38
CA GLU A 131 -8.24 26.66 -1.73
C GLU A 131 -7.07 26.47 -2.71
N LEU A 132 -6.09 27.38 -2.69
CA LEU A 132 -4.90 27.31 -3.54
C LEU A 132 -4.05 26.04 -3.31
N PRO A 133 -3.62 25.70 -2.07
CA PRO A 133 -2.82 24.49 -1.85
C PRO A 133 -3.57 23.21 -2.22
N VAL A 134 -4.88 23.12 -1.95
CA VAL A 134 -5.69 21.96 -2.36
C VAL A 134 -5.78 21.86 -3.89
N LYS A 135 -5.91 22.99 -4.60
CA LYS A 135 -5.92 23.02 -6.07
C LYS A 135 -4.60 22.53 -6.66
N ILE A 136 -3.47 22.94 -6.09
CA ILE A 136 -2.12 22.49 -6.50
C ILE A 136 -2.00 20.97 -6.31
N ILE A 137 -2.38 20.44 -5.15
CA ILE A 137 -2.28 18.99 -4.88
C ILE A 137 -3.21 18.17 -5.78
N ARG A 138 -4.42 18.67 -6.07
CA ARG A 138 -5.32 18.03 -7.04
C ARG A 138 -4.70 17.97 -8.44
N TRP A 139 -3.93 18.98 -8.83
CA TRP A 139 -3.20 18.99 -10.10
C TRP A 139 -2.03 18.00 -10.08
N LEU A 140 -1.27 17.93 -8.98
CA LEU A 140 -0.22 16.92 -8.79
C LEU A 140 -0.76 15.48 -8.89
N TYR A 141 -1.94 15.18 -8.35
CA TYR A 141 -2.58 13.87 -8.55
C TYR A 141 -2.88 13.57 -10.02
N LYS A 142 -3.31 14.57 -10.81
CA LYS A 142 -3.55 14.39 -12.25
C LYS A 142 -2.26 14.06 -12.98
N ILE A 143 -1.16 14.74 -12.64
CA ILE A 143 0.17 14.44 -13.18
C ILE A 143 0.60 13.02 -12.81
N CYS A 144 0.44 12.62 -11.54
CA CYS A 144 0.78 11.25 -11.12
C CYS A 144 0.00 10.20 -11.92
N TYR A 145 -1.27 10.44 -12.21
CA TYR A 145 -2.07 9.54 -13.05
C TYR A 145 -1.58 9.50 -14.50
N LEU A 146 -1.18 10.63 -15.07
CA LEU A 146 -0.61 10.68 -16.42
C LEU A 146 0.71 9.91 -16.48
N VAL A 147 1.62 10.16 -15.53
CA VAL A 147 2.92 9.47 -15.47
C VAL A 147 2.73 7.96 -15.26
N MET A 148 1.75 7.54 -14.45
CA MET A 148 1.42 6.12 -14.31
C MET A 148 0.97 5.46 -15.63
N ILE A 149 0.20 6.16 -16.47
CA ILE A 149 -0.16 5.66 -17.80
C ILE A 149 1.08 5.55 -18.69
N LEU A 150 2.01 6.50 -18.60
CA LEU A 150 3.28 6.43 -19.30
C LEU A 150 4.10 5.22 -18.84
N VAL A 151 4.21 4.95 -17.53
CA VAL A 151 4.90 3.75 -17.03
C VAL A 151 4.24 2.47 -17.55
N ALA A 152 2.91 2.38 -17.48
CA ALA A 152 2.16 1.21 -17.95
C ALA A 152 2.33 0.93 -19.45
N THR A 153 2.46 1.98 -20.26
CA THR A 153 2.64 1.84 -21.71
C THR A 153 4.09 1.59 -22.10
N THR A 154 5.04 2.26 -21.45
CA THR A 154 6.48 2.16 -21.73
C THR A 154 7.13 0.86 -21.27
N ILE A 155 6.48 0.07 -20.39
CA ILE A 155 6.96 -1.25 -19.99
C ILE A 155 6.58 -2.35 -21.00
N LEU A 156 5.56 -2.17 -21.83
CA LEU A 156 5.11 -3.17 -22.82
C LEU A 156 6.19 -3.59 -23.83
N PRO A 157 7.05 -2.68 -24.35
CA PRO A 157 8.17 -3.06 -25.20
C PRO A 157 9.13 -4.08 -24.58
N ALA A 158 9.18 -4.22 -23.25
CA ALA A 158 10.00 -5.25 -22.60
C ALA A 158 9.59 -6.68 -22.99
N LEU A 159 8.32 -6.90 -23.40
CA LEU A 159 7.88 -8.19 -23.94
C LEU A 159 8.61 -8.55 -25.24
N THR A 160 9.04 -7.55 -26.02
CA THR A 160 9.75 -7.81 -27.29
C THR A 160 11.20 -8.25 -27.11
N ILE A 161 11.72 -8.31 -25.87
CA ILE A 161 13.09 -8.77 -25.57
C ILE A 161 13.26 -10.25 -25.90
N GLU A 162 12.19 -11.04 -25.83
CA GLU A 162 12.18 -12.46 -26.23
C GLU A 162 12.64 -12.66 -27.68
N PHE A 163 12.29 -11.75 -28.59
CA PHE A 163 12.68 -11.87 -30.01
C PHE A 163 14.17 -11.60 -30.28
N GLU A 164 14.89 -11.03 -29.32
CA GLU A 164 16.31 -10.66 -29.42
C GLU A 164 17.15 -11.30 -28.30
N LEU A 165 16.62 -12.36 -27.68
CA LEU A 165 17.10 -12.89 -26.40
C LEU A 165 18.58 -13.30 -26.42
N GLU A 166 19.07 -13.88 -27.51
CA GLU A 166 20.48 -14.27 -27.64
C GLU A 166 21.45 -13.09 -27.67
N GLY A 167 21.14 -12.05 -28.46
CA GLY A 167 21.95 -10.85 -28.53
C GLY A 167 21.92 -10.07 -27.22
N PHE A 168 20.74 -10.01 -26.59
CA PHE A 168 20.53 -9.38 -25.31
C PHE A 168 21.32 -10.08 -24.19
N ARG A 169 21.29 -11.41 -24.12
CA ARG A 169 22.05 -12.20 -23.13
C ARG A 169 23.55 -12.12 -23.32
N LYS A 170 24.04 -12.15 -24.57
CA LYS A 170 25.47 -11.98 -24.87
C LYS A 170 25.97 -10.60 -24.42
N GLY A 171 25.24 -9.54 -24.70
CA GLY A 171 25.59 -8.19 -24.24
C GLY A 171 25.58 -8.05 -22.71
N ALA A 172 24.66 -8.72 -22.02
CA ALA A 172 24.65 -8.78 -20.55
C ALA A 172 25.84 -9.60 -20.01
N TYR A 173 26.16 -10.74 -20.62
CA TYR A 173 27.30 -11.58 -20.23
C TYR A 173 28.64 -10.85 -20.38
N GLU A 174 28.86 -10.12 -21.47
CA GLU A 174 30.09 -9.34 -21.69
C GLU A 174 30.34 -8.29 -20.60
N TYR A 175 29.27 -7.75 -20.01
CA TYR A 175 29.35 -6.73 -18.97
C TYR A 175 29.47 -7.31 -17.56
N PHE A 176 28.53 -8.19 -17.18
CA PHE A 176 28.51 -8.76 -15.84
C PHE A 176 29.54 -9.88 -15.65
N GLN A 177 30.13 -10.39 -16.75
CA GLN A 177 31.13 -11.47 -16.77
C GLN A 177 30.69 -12.71 -15.98
N ASN A 178 29.38 -12.97 -15.94
CA ASN A 178 28.80 -14.02 -15.11
C ASN A 178 28.02 -15.02 -15.98
N PRO A 179 28.34 -16.34 -15.92
CA PRO A 179 27.69 -17.36 -16.75
C PRO A 179 26.19 -17.49 -16.49
N VAL A 180 25.71 -17.05 -15.32
CA VAL A 180 24.28 -17.04 -14.98
C VAL A 180 23.48 -16.18 -15.97
N CYS A 181 24.10 -15.19 -16.63
CA CYS A 181 23.46 -14.38 -17.66
C CYS A 181 23.07 -15.15 -18.94
N LEU A 182 23.65 -16.32 -19.17
CA LEU A 182 23.35 -17.15 -20.34
C LEU A 182 22.25 -18.18 -20.06
N CYS A 183 21.74 -18.25 -18.83
CA CYS A 183 20.72 -19.22 -18.44
C CYS A 183 19.37 -18.94 -19.15
N PRO A 184 18.74 -19.95 -19.78
CA PRO A 184 17.47 -19.79 -20.49
C PRO A 184 16.30 -19.41 -19.57
N ASP A 185 16.31 -19.87 -18.33
CA ASP A 185 15.21 -19.68 -17.38
C ASP A 185 15.31 -18.35 -16.60
N MET A 186 16.42 -17.62 -16.78
CA MET A 186 16.64 -16.34 -16.12
C MET A 186 16.23 -15.18 -17.02
N PHE A 187 15.44 -14.26 -16.45
CA PHE A 187 15.25 -12.93 -17.02
C PHE A 187 16.35 -11.99 -16.54
N ILE A 188 16.90 -11.20 -17.46
CA ILE A 188 17.85 -10.13 -17.15
C ILE A 188 17.23 -8.81 -17.59
N ALA A 189 17.15 -7.87 -16.67
CA ALA A 189 16.76 -6.50 -16.91
C ALA A 189 18.02 -5.64 -17.10
N ASP A 190 18.72 -5.78 -18.24
CA ASP A 190 19.90 -4.95 -18.53
C ASP A 190 19.49 -3.46 -18.63
N PRO A 191 19.93 -2.59 -17.71
CA PRO A 191 19.53 -1.19 -17.68
C PRO A 191 20.11 -0.36 -18.83
N ARG A 192 21.05 -0.91 -19.61
CA ARG A 192 21.62 -0.22 -20.78
C ARG A 192 20.72 -0.32 -22.00
N HIS A 193 19.84 -1.32 -22.03
CA HIS A 193 18.93 -1.51 -23.14
C HIS A 193 17.71 -0.60 -23.00
N TRP A 194 17.38 0.14 -24.06
CA TRP A 194 16.34 1.17 -24.02
C TRP A 194 14.97 0.62 -23.61
N LYS A 195 14.64 -0.63 -23.95
CA LYS A 195 13.38 -1.32 -23.58
C LYS A 195 13.22 -1.48 -22.07
N ILE A 196 14.31 -1.44 -21.30
CA ILE A 196 14.32 -1.51 -19.83
C ILE A 196 14.61 -0.14 -19.20
N LEU A 197 15.52 0.63 -19.79
CA LEU A 197 15.92 1.95 -19.27
C LEU A 197 14.76 2.94 -19.22
N VAL A 198 13.99 3.03 -20.32
CA VAL A 198 12.87 3.98 -20.42
C VAL A 198 11.80 3.75 -19.34
N PRO A 199 11.24 2.54 -19.18
CA PRO A 199 10.26 2.29 -18.12
C PRO A 199 10.86 2.42 -16.72
N TYR A 200 12.16 2.12 -16.54
CA TYR A 200 12.86 2.33 -15.27
C TYR A 200 12.93 3.82 -14.88
N CYS A 201 13.38 4.68 -15.79
CA CYS A 201 13.41 6.14 -15.57
C CYS A 201 12.02 6.68 -15.24
N TRP A 202 11.00 6.30 -16.02
CA TRP A 202 9.62 6.72 -15.74
C TRP A 202 9.10 6.21 -14.40
N SER A 203 9.49 5.01 -13.98
CA SER A 203 9.12 4.45 -12.67
C SER A 203 9.75 5.22 -11.51
N ILE A 204 11.01 5.67 -11.65
CA ILE A 204 11.65 6.54 -10.66
C ILE A 204 10.92 7.89 -10.59
N THR A 205 10.68 8.52 -11.74
CA THR A 205 9.94 9.79 -11.80
C THR A 205 8.56 9.66 -11.17
N PHE A 206 7.85 8.56 -11.46
CA PHE A 206 6.57 8.25 -10.85
C PHE A 206 6.68 8.11 -9.33
N GLY A 207 7.65 7.33 -8.84
CA GLY A 207 7.87 7.13 -7.40
C GLY A 207 8.16 8.42 -6.65
N ALA A 208 8.99 9.30 -7.22
CA ALA A 208 9.31 10.60 -6.67
C ALA A 208 8.06 11.52 -6.62
N LEU A 209 7.33 11.64 -7.74
CA LEU A 209 6.11 12.44 -7.82
C LEU A 209 5.02 11.92 -6.88
N CYS A 210 4.83 10.60 -6.80
CA CYS A 210 3.87 9.98 -5.90
C CYS A 210 4.22 10.25 -4.44
N SER A 211 5.51 10.19 -4.07
CA SER A 211 5.98 10.48 -2.72
C SER A 211 5.77 11.95 -2.34
N ILE A 212 6.13 12.89 -3.22
CA ILE A 212 5.91 14.33 -3.02
C ILE A 212 4.41 14.63 -2.88
N THR A 213 3.57 14.04 -3.75
CA THR A 213 2.12 14.23 -3.71
C THR A 213 1.50 13.64 -2.45
N GLY A 214 1.95 12.45 -2.03
CA GLY A 214 1.55 11.81 -0.78
C GLY A 214 1.90 12.66 0.44
N LEU A 215 3.17 13.05 0.59
CA LEU A 215 3.65 13.87 1.71
C LEU A 215 2.97 15.23 1.78
N SER A 216 2.86 15.94 0.65
CA SER A 216 2.17 17.24 0.59
C SER A 216 0.69 17.14 0.96
N SER A 217 0.00 16.06 0.55
CA SER A 217 -1.39 15.80 0.95
C SER A 217 -1.53 15.61 2.46
N VAL A 218 -0.63 14.86 3.10
CA VAL A 218 -0.66 14.61 4.55
C VAL A 218 -0.35 15.89 5.33
N ILE A 219 0.69 16.62 4.93
CA ILE A 219 1.09 17.89 5.56
C ILE A 219 -0.06 18.90 5.46
N THR A 220 -0.67 19.04 4.29
CA THR A 220 -1.78 19.97 4.09
C THR A 220 -2.99 19.60 4.95
N CYS A 221 -3.32 18.31 5.05
CA CYS A 221 -4.35 17.83 5.97
C CYS A 221 -4.05 18.17 7.44
N LEU A 222 -2.79 17.99 7.88
CA LEU A 222 -2.36 18.31 9.24
C LEU A 222 -2.47 19.80 9.55
N VAL A 223 -2.04 20.67 8.63
CA VAL A 223 -2.13 22.13 8.78
C VAL A 223 -3.60 22.56 8.85
N ILE A 224 -4.45 22.04 7.97
CA ILE A 224 -5.90 22.29 8.00
C ILE A 224 -6.50 21.92 9.36
N ILE A 225 -6.04 20.83 9.99
CA ILE A 225 -6.50 20.37 11.31
C ILE A 225 -5.86 21.11 12.48
N TYR A 226 -4.72 21.76 12.29
CA TYR A 226 -4.13 22.57 13.33
C TYR A 226 -4.86 23.92 13.45
N ASP A 227 -5.07 24.61 12.33
CA ASP A 227 -5.76 25.92 12.28
C ASP A 227 -7.23 25.79 12.74
N SER A 228 -7.81 24.65 12.39
CA SER A 228 -9.09 24.10 12.83
C SER A 228 -9.50 24.27 14.29
N ARG A 229 -8.53 24.11 15.19
CA ARG A 229 -8.83 23.68 16.58
C ARG A 229 -9.56 24.78 17.35
N LYS A 230 -9.43 26.02 16.87
CA LYS A 230 -10.01 27.21 17.48
C LYS A 230 -11.44 27.50 17.02
N MET A 231 -11.93 26.85 15.96
CA MET A 231 -13.20 27.21 15.30
C MET A 231 -14.27 26.11 15.33
N VAL A 232 -13.97 24.92 15.84
CA VAL A 232 -14.77 23.72 15.54
C VAL A 232 -15.16 22.93 16.79
N SER A 233 -16.36 22.35 16.76
CA SER A 233 -16.89 21.51 17.84
C SER A 233 -15.99 20.30 18.13
N ARG A 234 -16.01 19.86 19.40
CA ARG A 234 -15.14 18.78 19.90
C ARG A 234 -15.35 17.47 19.14
N GLU A 235 -16.58 17.17 18.72
CA GLU A 235 -16.92 15.93 18.01
C GLU A 235 -16.35 15.87 16.59
N THR A 236 -16.50 16.97 15.84
CA THR A 236 -15.92 17.11 14.50
C THR A 236 -14.39 17.11 14.52
N LEU A 237 -13.78 17.63 15.60
CA LEU A 237 -12.33 17.63 15.76
C LEU A 237 -11.77 16.22 16.04
N ILE A 238 -12.47 15.42 16.86
CA ILE A 238 -12.13 14.01 17.08
C ILE A 238 -12.24 13.21 15.78
N MET A 239 -13.28 13.46 14.99
CA MET A 239 -13.50 12.83 13.70
C MET A 239 -12.36 13.13 12.71
N GLN A 240 -11.97 14.41 12.60
CA GLN A 240 -10.86 14.86 11.76
C GLN A 240 -9.51 14.26 12.21
N ARG A 241 -9.25 14.24 13.52
CA ARG A 241 -8.01 13.65 14.07
C ARG A 241 -7.89 12.18 13.73
N ASN A 242 -8.96 11.40 13.86
CA ASN A 242 -8.94 9.97 13.52
C ASN A 242 -8.67 9.74 12.02
N PHE A 243 -9.21 10.61 11.17
CA PHE A 243 -9.04 10.53 9.73
C PHE A 243 -7.60 10.86 9.30
N THR A 244 -6.98 11.85 9.93
CA THR A 244 -5.59 12.21 9.64
C THR A 244 -4.58 11.26 10.25
N LEU A 245 -4.87 10.64 11.41
CA LEU A 245 -4.07 9.53 11.92
C LEU A 245 -4.11 8.34 10.96
N SER A 246 -5.28 8.07 10.37
CA SER A 246 -5.42 7.08 9.31
C SER A 246 -4.55 7.41 8.10
N LEU A 247 -4.60 8.64 7.59
CA LEU A 247 -3.75 9.11 6.49
C LEU A 247 -2.25 8.96 6.80
N LEU A 248 -1.82 9.39 7.98
CA LEU A 248 -0.43 9.31 8.41
C LEU A 248 0.05 7.86 8.48
N TYR A 249 -0.78 6.97 9.03
CA TYR A 249 -0.49 5.54 9.09
C TYR A 249 -0.30 4.94 7.69
N GLN A 250 -1.19 5.26 6.76
CA GLN A 250 -1.10 4.76 5.38
C GLN A 250 0.13 5.29 4.65
N ALA A 251 0.48 6.56 4.85
CA ALA A 251 1.71 7.13 4.30
C ALA A 251 2.96 6.43 4.86
N LEU A 252 3.00 6.19 6.17
CA LEU A 252 4.09 5.46 6.82
C LEU A 252 4.22 4.04 6.26
N VAL A 253 3.11 3.31 6.17
CA VAL A 253 3.09 1.94 5.60
C VAL A 253 3.57 1.94 4.15
N CYS A 254 3.17 2.92 3.34
CA CYS A 254 3.64 3.05 1.96
C CYS A 254 5.16 3.28 1.88
N ILE A 255 5.70 4.18 2.71
CA ILE A 255 7.14 4.49 2.73
C ILE A 255 7.94 3.24 3.16
N VAL A 256 7.54 2.61 4.26
CA VAL A 256 8.30 1.51 4.87
C VAL A 256 8.20 0.20 4.08
N PHE A 257 7.04 -0.12 3.52
CA PHE A 257 6.80 -1.43 2.89
C PHE A 257 6.85 -1.40 1.35
N ILE A 258 6.83 -0.23 0.71
CA ILE A 258 6.92 -0.11 -0.76
C ILE A 258 8.17 0.68 -1.15
N VAL A 259 8.27 1.94 -0.73
CA VAL A 259 9.34 2.83 -1.20
C VAL A 259 10.71 2.37 -0.72
N MET A 260 10.86 2.04 0.56
CA MET A 260 12.15 1.62 1.11
C MET A 260 12.64 0.30 0.50
N PRO A 261 11.84 -0.80 0.41
CA PRO A 261 12.28 -2.03 -0.24
C PRO A 261 12.65 -1.84 -1.71
N LEU A 262 11.88 -1.04 -2.47
CA LEU A 262 12.20 -0.74 -3.86
C LEU A 262 13.50 0.04 -3.99
N ALA A 263 13.70 1.09 -3.18
CA ALA A 263 14.92 1.88 -3.20
C ALA A 263 16.15 1.05 -2.79
N SER A 264 16.00 0.16 -1.81
CA SER A 264 17.05 -0.77 -1.40
C SER A 264 17.40 -1.73 -2.54
N VAL A 265 16.41 -2.41 -3.12
CA VAL A 265 16.63 -3.35 -4.24
C VAL A 265 17.28 -2.64 -5.44
N SER A 266 16.80 -1.44 -5.80
CA SER A 266 17.44 -0.64 -6.85
C SER A 266 18.91 -0.36 -6.51
N THR A 267 19.20 0.18 -5.33
CA THR A 267 20.58 0.47 -4.90
C THR A 267 21.47 -0.78 -4.96
N LEU A 268 20.96 -1.92 -4.50
CA LEU A 268 21.70 -3.19 -4.46
C LEU A 268 22.09 -3.69 -5.86
N PHE A 269 21.27 -3.43 -6.89
CA PHE A 269 21.63 -3.72 -8.28
C PHE A 269 22.70 -2.78 -8.86
N TYR A 270 22.91 -1.60 -8.28
CA TYR A 270 23.90 -0.61 -8.77
C TYR A 270 25.19 -0.55 -7.94
N THR A 271 25.21 -1.10 -6.73
CA THR A 271 26.39 -1.03 -5.84
C THR A 271 27.19 -2.34 -5.78
N ASP A 272 26.91 -3.32 -6.64
CA ASP A 272 27.55 -4.65 -6.67
C ASP A 272 27.54 -5.42 -5.34
N ILE A 273 26.56 -5.12 -4.47
CA ILE A 273 26.44 -5.76 -3.15
C ILE A 273 25.63 -7.05 -3.30
N HIS A 274 26.24 -8.17 -2.93
CA HIS A 274 25.59 -9.48 -2.91
C HIS A 274 24.72 -9.60 -1.65
N ILE A 275 23.50 -10.14 -1.81
CA ILE A 275 22.56 -10.33 -0.71
C ILE A 275 22.43 -11.83 -0.45
N GLU A 276 22.70 -12.23 0.80
CA GLU A 276 22.33 -13.54 1.32
C GLU A 276 20.78 -13.60 1.34
N GLU A 277 20.18 -14.54 0.61
CA GLU A 277 18.72 -14.76 0.47
C GLU A 277 17.98 -14.05 -0.69
N HIS A 278 18.66 -13.69 -1.79
CA HIS A 278 17.99 -13.42 -3.09
C HIS A 278 16.87 -12.35 -3.05
N GLY A 279 16.99 -11.37 -2.16
CA GLY A 279 16.02 -10.28 -2.01
C GLY A 279 14.64 -10.69 -1.45
N LEU A 280 14.48 -11.92 -0.94
CA LEU A 280 13.21 -12.44 -0.42
C LEU A 280 12.63 -11.59 0.73
N TYR A 281 13.47 -11.03 1.60
CA TYR A 281 13.02 -10.12 2.66
C TYR A 281 12.30 -8.88 2.10
N TYR A 282 12.79 -8.28 1.02
CA TYR A 282 12.16 -7.12 0.39
C TYR A 282 10.82 -7.50 -0.26
N LEU A 283 10.75 -8.66 -0.91
CA LEU A 283 9.50 -9.18 -1.47
C LEU A 283 8.47 -9.51 -0.37
N LEU A 284 8.92 -9.98 0.79
CA LEU A 284 8.08 -10.24 1.95
C LEU A 284 7.53 -8.94 2.57
N LEU A 285 8.35 -7.88 2.62
CA LEU A 285 7.88 -6.54 2.99
C LEU A 285 6.81 -6.04 2.01
N ILE A 286 7.08 -6.10 0.70
CA ILE A 286 6.12 -5.64 -0.31
C ILE A 286 4.80 -6.43 -0.24
N SER A 287 4.85 -7.76 -0.08
CA SER A 287 3.65 -8.60 0.03
C SER A 287 2.89 -8.43 1.35
N SER A 288 3.56 -8.08 2.45
CA SER A 288 2.90 -7.84 3.74
C SER A 288 2.25 -6.46 3.87
N GLN A 289 2.57 -5.52 2.98
CA GLN A 289 2.06 -4.15 2.96
C GLN A 289 0.54 -4.07 3.15
N GLY A 290 -0.23 -4.86 2.40
CA GLY A 290 -1.68 -4.77 2.42
C GLY A 290 -2.30 -5.31 3.70
N ALA A 291 -1.70 -6.35 4.29
CA ALA A 291 -2.11 -6.88 5.59
C ALA A 291 -1.84 -5.87 6.72
N VAL A 292 -0.67 -5.22 6.70
CA VAL A 292 -0.32 -4.16 7.65
C VAL A 292 -1.26 -2.95 7.47
N ASN A 293 -1.50 -2.50 6.24
CA ASN A 293 -2.41 -1.40 5.95
C ASN A 293 -3.82 -1.66 6.52
N ASN A 294 -4.30 -2.91 6.48
CA ASN A 294 -5.60 -3.30 7.04
C ASN A 294 -5.67 -3.23 8.57
N MET A 295 -4.54 -3.24 9.29
CA MET A 295 -4.51 -3.06 10.74
C MET A 295 -5.08 -1.71 11.18
N MET A 296 -5.02 -0.70 10.31
CA MET A 296 -5.66 0.60 10.52
C MET A 296 -7.17 0.50 10.78
N HIS A 297 -7.84 -0.52 10.24
CA HIS A 297 -9.27 -0.76 10.47
C HIS A 297 -9.51 -1.71 11.65
N ILE A 298 -8.61 -2.67 11.84
CA ILE A 298 -8.70 -3.71 12.86
C ILE A 298 -8.51 -3.15 14.27
N VAL A 299 -7.41 -2.40 14.49
CA VAL A 299 -7.04 -1.90 15.82
C VAL A 299 -8.12 -0.97 16.41
N PRO A 300 -8.64 0.05 15.69
CA PRO A 300 -9.72 0.88 16.22
C PRO A 300 -11.04 0.11 16.41
N GLY A 301 -11.32 -0.87 15.55
CA GLY A 301 -12.51 -1.72 15.64
C GLY A 301 -12.51 -2.58 16.90
N LEU A 302 -11.37 -3.21 17.22
CA LEU A 302 -11.15 -3.98 18.43
C LEU A 302 -11.18 -3.09 19.68
N TRP A 303 -10.48 -1.95 19.64
CA TRP A 303 -10.45 -1.00 20.76
C TRP A 303 -11.86 -0.52 21.16
N ARG A 304 -12.73 -0.23 20.18
CA ARG A 304 -14.12 0.14 20.45
C ARG A 304 -14.93 -0.99 21.08
N LYS A 305 -14.71 -2.24 20.65
CA LYS A 305 -15.40 -3.41 21.24
C LYS A 305 -14.93 -3.66 22.67
N LEU A 306 -13.62 -3.59 22.93
CA LEU A 306 -13.04 -3.77 24.27
C LEU A 306 -13.52 -2.67 25.24
N ARG A 307 -13.54 -1.40 24.80
CA ARG A 307 -14.02 -0.29 25.64
C ARG A 307 -15.51 -0.38 25.96
N LYS A 308 -16.34 -0.84 25.01
CA LYS A 308 -17.76 -1.11 25.27
C LYS A 308 -17.97 -2.25 26.26
N LYS A 309 -17.10 -3.27 26.26
CA LYS A 309 -17.15 -4.37 27.21
C LYS A 309 -16.79 -3.89 28.63
N GLY A 310 -15.73 -3.08 28.76
CA GLY A 310 -15.34 -2.49 30.06
C GLY A 310 -16.36 -1.49 30.64
N THR A 311 -17.06 -0.73 29.80
CA THR A 311 -18.14 0.16 30.27
C THR A 311 -19.44 -0.60 30.59
N ALA A 312 -19.73 -1.70 29.88
CA ALA A 312 -20.83 -2.58 30.24
C ALA A 312 -20.59 -3.29 31.59
N ASP A 313 -19.36 -3.72 31.86
CA ASP A 313 -19.00 -4.33 33.13
C ASP A 313 -19.00 -3.31 34.29
N GLN A 314 -18.56 -2.06 34.05
CA GLN A 314 -18.71 -0.97 35.04
C GLN A 314 -20.18 -0.58 35.29
N SER A 315 -21.03 -0.58 34.26
CA SER A 315 -22.47 -0.29 34.44
C SER A 315 -23.21 -1.38 35.23
N ARG A 316 -22.75 -2.65 35.16
CA ARG A 316 -23.30 -3.76 35.95
C ARG A 316 -22.87 -3.76 37.41
N GLN A 317 -21.69 -3.20 37.73
CA GLN A 317 -21.27 -2.98 39.12
C GLN A 317 -21.89 -1.71 39.75
N SER A 318 -22.18 -0.68 38.95
CA SER A 318 -22.79 0.56 39.46
C SER A 318 -24.28 0.43 39.83
N TRP A 319 -24.99 -0.58 39.31
CA TRP A 319 -26.41 -0.78 39.60
C TRP A 319 -26.71 -1.45 40.94
N LYS A 320 -25.70 -1.94 41.67
CA LYS A 320 -25.91 -2.54 43.00
C LYS A 320 -25.83 -1.58 44.18
N ASN A 321 -25.33 -0.35 44.02
CA ASN A 321 -25.10 0.58 45.14
C ASN A 321 -25.64 2.02 44.94
N SER A 322 -26.64 2.22 44.07
CA SER A 322 -27.21 3.56 43.86
C SER A 322 -28.74 3.49 43.70
N SER A 323 -29.42 3.07 44.77
CA SER A 323 -30.85 3.36 44.97
C SER A 323 -31.03 4.03 46.33
N MET A 324 -30.62 5.30 46.41
CA MET A 324 -31.05 6.19 47.50
C MET A 324 -30.91 7.65 47.03
N TRP A 325 -31.91 8.12 46.29
CA TRP A 325 -32.16 9.55 46.05
C TRP A 325 -33.58 9.78 46.57
N SER A 326 -33.74 10.12 47.84
CA SER A 326 -33.82 11.50 48.36
C SER A 326 -34.96 12.31 47.70
N THR A 327 -36.15 12.20 48.28
CA THR A 327 -37.26 13.14 48.10
C THR A 327 -37.01 14.39 48.94
N SER A 328 -36.72 15.51 48.28
CA SER A 328 -37.04 16.84 48.81
C SER A 328 -37.22 17.82 47.66
N VAL A 329 -38.48 18.18 47.42
CA VAL A 329 -38.88 19.30 46.56
C VAL A 329 -38.92 20.53 47.43
N SER A 330 -38.17 21.58 47.08
CA SER A 330 -38.36 22.91 47.65
C SER A 330 -38.28 23.98 46.58
N ASN A 331 -39.37 24.75 46.52
CA ASN A 331 -39.50 26.16 46.19
C ASN A 331 -39.68 26.58 44.73
N VAL A 332 -40.90 27.04 44.43
CA VAL A 332 -41.10 28.32 43.72
C VAL A 332 -42.12 29.13 44.50
N ALA A 333 -41.65 30.24 45.09
CA ALA A 333 -42.48 31.35 45.52
C ALA A 333 -42.54 32.36 44.36
N SER A 334 -43.74 32.76 43.97
CA SER A 334 -43.99 33.94 43.15
C SER A 334 -45.19 34.68 43.75
N THR A 335 -44.92 35.87 44.26
CA THR A 335 -45.87 36.86 44.77
C THR A 335 -46.49 37.71 43.66
N ALA A 336 -47.66 38.31 43.99
CA ALA A 336 -48.32 39.50 43.42
C ALA A 336 -49.43 39.28 42.36
N CYS A 337 -50.69 39.23 42.80
CA CYS A 337 -51.67 40.33 42.89
C CYS A 337 -53.02 39.79 43.36
#